data_AF-A0A2N6CJC6-F1
#
_entry.id   AF-A0A2N6CJC6-F1
#
_cell.length_a   1.000
_cell.length_b   1.000
_cell.length_c   1.000
_cell.angle_alpha   90.00
_cell.angle_beta   90.00
_cell.angle_gamma   90.00
#
_symmetry.space_group_name_H-M   'P 1'
#
loop_
_entity.id
_entity.type
_entity.pdbx_description
1 polymer ?
#
loop_
_entity_poly.entity_id
_entity_poly.type
_entity_poly.pdbx_seq_one_letter_code
_entity_poly.pdbx_strand_id
1 'polypeptide(L)'
;MSLKSDTAAALVEKLQYWINSPIMTTPMFKSSVLTVLLALLAGAASAETRYITDQLEVTMRSGQSTRNAIVRMLRSGAAVEVLETDAEAGYTKVRVSGGTEGWVLTRFLVSQPVARDRLPQVQQEVSTLREQLAALRDTASAAAGENSDLIAERDQFRSDYERTARELEELRVKASNVLQVDQQNQRLNTRVDSLQSEVDRLSMENDDLSSKRTLEWFVVGASVLFVGVLLGLILPRLRMRRRSGWGDL
;
A
#
# COMPACT_ATOMS: atom_id res chain seq x y z
N MET A 1 55.61 9.12 -14.36
CA MET A 1 54.64 9.08 -15.48
C MET A 1 55.42 8.84 -16.78
N SER A 2 55.85 7.61 -17.03
CA SER A 2 56.69 7.23 -18.19
C SER A 2 56.54 5.74 -18.47
N LEU A 3 55.35 5.32 -18.89
CA LEU A 3 55.04 3.91 -19.24
C LEU A 3 54.46 3.78 -20.66
N LYS A 4 54.35 4.89 -21.40
CA LYS A 4 53.83 4.92 -22.80
C LYS A 4 54.92 5.00 -23.87
N SER A 5 56.16 5.38 -23.54
CA SER A 5 57.26 5.51 -24.52
C SER A 5 57.82 4.15 -24.94
N ASP A 6 57.99 3.23 -24.00
CA ASP A 6 58.68 1.96 -24.25
C ASP A 6 57.83 0.99 -25.07
N THR A 7 56.52 1.08 -24.96
CA THR A 7 55.58 0.27 -25.77
C THR A 7 55.52 0.76 -27.21
N ALA A 8 55.63 2.07 -27.46
CA ALA A 8 55.65 2.62 -28.81
C ALA A 8 56.98 2.27 -29.53
N ALA A 9 58.11 2.38 -28.84
CA ALA A 9 59.41 2.02 -29.39
C ALA A 9 59.50 0.52 -29.76
N ALA A 10 59.02 -0.36 -28.87
CA ALA A 10 58.98 -1.81 -29.13
C ALA A 10 58.04 -2.20 -30.28
N LEU A 11 56.94 -1.45 -30.49
CA LEU A 11 56.04 -1.66 -31.63
C LEU A 11 56.66 -1.22 -32.95
N VAL A 12 57.37 -0.09 -32.97
CA VAL A 12 58.11 0.39 -34.15
C VAL A 12 59.18 -0.61 -34.56
N GLU A 13 59.92 -1.16 -33.60
CA GLU A 13 60.96 -2.15 -33.87
C GLU A 13 60.40 -3.48 -34.41
N LYS A 14 59.29 -3.97 -33.83
CA LYS A 14 58.57 -5.14 -34.35
C LYS A 14 57.97 -4.91 -35.74
N LEU A 15 57.47 -3.72 -36.02
CA LEU A 15 57.00 -3.32 -37.35
C LEU A 15 58.16 -3.32 -38.35
N GLN A 16 59.30 -2.75 -37.99
CA GLN A 16 60.51 -2.72 -38.82
C GLN A 16 60.99 -4.14 -39.17
N TYR A 17 60.96 -5.06 -38.19
CA TYR A 17 61.35 -6.46 -38.38
C TYR A 17 60.38 -7.22 -39.30
N TRP A 18 59.07 -6.95 -39.17
CA TRP A 18 58.05 -7.55 -40.03
C TRP A 18 58.14 -7.03 -41.47
N ILE A 19 58.41 -5.73 -41.65
CA ILE A 19 58.57 -5.07 -42.96
C ILE A 19 59.79 -5.62 -43.73
N ASN A 20 60.89 -5.91 -43.03
CA ASN A 20 62.12 -6.42 -43.64
C ASN A 20 62.18 -7.96 -43.75
N SER A 21 61.10 -8.67 -43.43
CA SER A 21 61.06 -10.13 -43.52
C SER A 21 61.06 -10.62 -44.99
N PRO A 22 61.68 -11.77 -45.30
CA PRO A 22 61.83 -12.29 -46.68
C PRO A 22 60.50 -12.65 -47.36
N ILE A 23 59.40 -12.68 -46.61
CA ILE A 23 58.05 -12.93 -47.11
C ILE A 23 57.53 -11.72 -47.91
N MET A 24 57.99 -10.50 -47.57
CA MET A 24 57.46 -9.23 -48.10
C MET A 24 58.17 -8.74 -49.38
N THR A 25 59.25 -9.38 -49.80
CA THR A 25 60.03 -9.01 -51.01
C THR A 25 59.51 -9.64 -52.30
N THR A 26 58.60 -10.62 -52.21
CA THR A 26 58.00 -11.28 -53.38
C THR A 26 57.02 -10.35 -54.11
N PRO A 27 56.99 -10.33 -55.46
CA PRO A 27 56.15 -9.40 -56.23
C PRO A 27 54.64 -9.63 -55.99
N MET A 28 54.26 -10.85 -55.58
CA MET A 28 52.87 -11.19 -55.24
C MET A 28 52.40 -10.54 -53.93
N PHE A 29 53.28 -10.44 -52.93
CA PHE A 29 52.93 -9.84 -51.63
C PHE A 29 52.85 -8.31 -51.73
N LYS A 30 53.74 -7.67 -52.50
CA LYS A 30 53.69 -6.22 -52.77
C LYS A 30 52.41 -5.82 -53.53
N SER A 31 52.02 -6.62 -54.52
CA SER A 31 50.77 -6.41 -55.25
C SER A 31 49.58 -6.53 -54.29
N SER A 32 49.54 -7.57 -53.44
CA SER A 32 48.47 -7.78 -52.47
C SER A 32 48.38 -6.66 -51.40
N VAL A 33 49.50 -6.16 -50.90
CA VAL A 33 49.53 -5.00 -49.98
C VAL A 33 49.07 -3.72 -50.69
N LEU A 34 49.43 -3.52 -51.96
CA LEU A 34 48.97 -2.38 -52.75
C LEU A 34 47.45 -2.45 -53.00
N THR A 35 46.89 -3.63 -53.28
CA THR A 35 45.43 -3.80 -53.47
C THR A 35 44.67 -3.55 -52.16
N VAL A 36 45.21 -4.02 -51.03
CA VAL A 36 44.62 -3.76 -49.70
C VAL A 36 44.70 -2.27 -49.36
N LEU A 37 45.80 -1.60 -49.67
CA LEU A 37 45.95 -0.16 -49.45
C LEU A 37 44.98 0.64 -50.34
N LEU A 38 44.83 0.27 -51.62
CA LEU A 38 43.92 0.92 -52.56
C LEU A 38 42.44 0.68 -52.17
N ALA A 39 42.11 -0.49 -51.62
CA ALA A 39 40.81 -0.79 -51.07
C ALA A 39 40.50 0.01 -49.78
N LEU A 40 41.51 0.26 -48.93
CA LEU A 40 41.36 1.13 -47.75
C LEU A 40 41.11 2.60 -48.13
N LEU A 41 41.73 3.10 -49.21
CA LEU A 41 41.49 4.47 -49.69
C LEU A 41 40.13 4.62 -50.39
N ALA A 42 39.58 3.56 -51.00
CA ALA A 42 38.26 3.60 -51.63
C ALA A 42 37.10 3.77 -50.62
N GLY A 43 37.31 3.41 -49.34
CA GLY A 43 36.32 3.58 -48.26
C GLY A 43 36.13 5.02 -47.77
N ALA A 44 36.95 5.97 -48.23
CA ALA A 44 36.85 7.38 -47.84
C ALA A 44 35.91 8.23 -48.72
N ALA A 45 35.20 7.61 -49.66
CA ALA A 45 34.14 8.28 -50.41
C ALA A 45 32.88 8.41 -49.53
N SER A 46 32.92 9.32 -48.55
CA SER A 46 31.71 9.73 -47.83
C SER A 46 30.81 10.49 -48.79
N ALA A 47 29.69 9.88 -49.17
CA ALA A 47 28.64 10.57 -49.91
C ALA A 47 28.10 11.71 -49.04
N GLU A 48 28.39 12.95 -49.43
CA GLU A 48 27.91 14.13 -48.72
C GLU A 48 26.39 14.22 -48.91
N THR A 49 25.63 13.94 -47.85
CA THR A 49 24.18 14.10 -47.87
C THR A 49 23.88 15.60 -47.82
N ARG A 50 23.48 16.16 -48.97
CA ARG A 50 23.00 17.54 -49.09
C ARG A 50 21.48 17.55 -49.19
N TYR A 51 20.87 18.60 -48.65
CA TYR A 51 19.43 18.79 -48.66
C TYR A 51 19.05 19.91 -49.63
N ILE A 52 17.92 19.76 -50.30
CA ILE A 52 17.35 20.82 -51.15
C ILE A 52 16.80 21.92 -50.24
N THR A 53 17.10 23.18 -50.57
CA THR A 53 16.63 24.33 -49.79
C THR A 53 15.12 24.51 -49.90
N ASP A 54 14.49 24.93 -48.80
CA ASP A 54 13.05 25.22 -48.73
C ASP A 54 12.72 26.66 -49.20
N GLN A 55 13.72 27.38 -49.69
CA GLN A 55 13.58 28.73 -50.27
C GLN A 55 13.16 28.64 -51.74
N LEU A 56 11.86 28.70 -51.99
CA LEU A 56 11.30 28.83 -53.33
C LEU A 56 11.04 30.31 -53.62
N GLU A 57 11.29 30.71 -54.87
CA GLU A 57 10.93 32.04 -55.36
C GLU A 57 9.80 31.91 -56.40
N VAL A 58 8.76 32.73 -56.24
CA VAL A 58 7.59 32.75 -57.10
C VAL A 58 7.54 34.09 -57.84
N THR A 59 7.29 34.04 -59.14
CA THR A 59 7.17 35.26 -59.95
C THR A 59 5.81 35.93 -59.75
N MET A 60 5.79 37.20 -59.35
CA MET A 60 4.63 38.08 -59.46
C MET A 60 4.69 38.82 -60.80
N ARG A 61 3.63 38.72 -61.60
CA ARG A 61 3.59 39.23 -62.99
C ARG A 61 2.56 40.32 -63.17
N SER A 62 2.68 41.11 -64.24
CA SER A 62 1.75 42.20 -64.53
C SER A 62 0.37 41.73 -65.02
N GLY A 63 0.21 40.46 -65.39
CA GLY A 63 -1.05 39.88 -65.85
C GLY A 63 -1.11 38.36 -65.66
N GLN A 64 -2.27 37.76 -65.94
CA GLN A 64 -2.64 36.35 -65.70
C GLN A 64 -2.01 35.34 -66.69
N SER A 65 -0.75 35.54 -67.08
CA SER A 65 -0.07 34.67 -68.04
C SER A 65 1.45 34.71 -67.86
N THR A 66 2.11 33.61 -68.24
CA THR A 66 3.57 33.48 -68.24
C THR A 66 4.27 34.38 -69.26
N ARG A 67 3.53 34.97 -70.22
CA ARG A 67 4.05 35.93 -71.20
C ARG A 67 4.16 37.35 -70.65
N ASN A 68 3.48 37.66 -69.55
CA ASN A 68 3.50 38.98 -68.94
C ASN A 68 4.80 39.26 -68.19
N ALA A 69 5.20 40.52 -68.13
CA ALA A 69 6.42 40.94 -67.45
C ALA A 69 6.41 40.57 -65.96
N ILE A 70 7.57 40.18 -65.44
CA ILE A 70 7.76 39.92 -64.01
C ILE A 70 7.89 41.28 -63.31
N VAL A 71 6.97 41.55 -62.40
CA VAL A 71 6.94 42.76 -61.56
C VAL A 71 7.87 42.58 -60.36
N ARG A 72 7.89 41.40 -59.75
CA ARG A 72 8.71 41.10 -58.57
C ARG A 72 8.90 39.58 -58.37
N MET A 73 10.00 39.19 -57.73
CA MET A 73 10.19 37.84 -57.19
C MET A 73 9.73 37.82 -55.72
N LEU A 74 8.84 36.88 -55.37
CA LEU A 74 8.32 36.68 -54.02
C LEU A 74 8.97 35.45 -53.41
N ARG A 75 9.53 35.57 -52.20
CA ARG A 75 10.11 34.43 -51.48
C ARG A 75 9.03 33.62 -50.76
N SER A 76 9.26 32.32 -50.56
CA SER A 76 8.45 31.47 -49.68
C SER A 76 8.20 32.15 -48.33
N GLY A 77 6.94 32.22 -47.91
CA GLY A 77 6.53 32.87 -46.66
C GLY A 77 6.24 34.36 -46.76
N ALA A 78 6.42 34.99 -47.94
CA ALA A 78 6.01 36.36 -48.14
C ALA A 78 4.48 36.50 -47.97
N ALA A 79 4.06 37.30 -46.98
CA ALA A 79 2.66 37.62 -46.78
C ALA A 79 2.15 38.52 -47.92
N VAL A 80 0.99 38.17 -48.46
CA VAL A 80 0.33 38.90 -49.53
C VAL A 80 -1.16 39.06 -49.22
N GLU A 81 -1.72 40.21 -49.60
CA GLU A 81 -3.15 40.47 -49.53
C GLU A 81 -3.78 40.04 -50.85
N VAL A 82 -4.82 39.20 -50.81
CA VAL A 82 -5.55 38.76 -52.00
C VAL A 82 -6.60 39.79 -52.36
N LEU A 83 -6.57 40.28 -53.60
CA LEU A 83 -7.51 41.27 -54.12
C LEU A 83 -8.57 40.64 -55.03
N GLU A 84 -8.14 39.72 -55.89
CA GLU A 84 -8.99 39.09 -56.89
C GLU A 84 -8.46 37.71 -57.22
N THR A 85 -9.36 36.74 -57.45
CA THR A 85 -8.99 35.37 -57.79
C THR A 85 -9.65 34.99 -59.10
N ASP A 86 -8.84 34.64 -60.09
CA ASP A 86 -9.29 34.09 -61.37
C ASP A 86 -9.02 32.58 -61.37
N ALA A 87 -10.08 31.81 -61.12
CA ALA A 87 -10.02 30.35 -61.06
C ALA A 87 -9.83 29.70 -62.44
N GLU A 88 -10.30 30.34 -63.52
CA GLU A 88 -10.18 29.81 -64.88
C GLU A 88 -8.76 29.96 -65.41
N ALA A 89 -8.15 31.12 -65.20
CA ALA A 89 -6.75 31.37 -65.58
C ALA A 89 -5.75 30.74 -64.58
N GLY A 90 -6.18 30.45 -63.35
CA GLY A 90 -5.34 29.89 -62.28
C GLY A 90 -4.40 30.92 -61.63
N TYR A 91 -4.76 32.21 -61.69
CA TYR A 91 -4.01 33.31 -61.12
C TYR A 91 -4.81 34.07 -60.08
N THR A 92 -4.11 34.63 -59.10
CA THR A 92 -4.67 35.49 -58.07
C THR A 92 -3.94 36.82 -58.11
N LYS A 93 -4.70 37.92 -58.15
CA LYS A 93 -4.16 39.27 -58.00
C LYS A 93 -3.90 39.53 -56.52
N VAL A 94 -2.67 39.89 -56.22
CA VAL A 94 -2.22 40.11 -54.84
C VAL A 94 -1.52 41.45 -54.70
N ARG A 95 -1.55 41.98 -53.48
CA ARG A 95 -0.80 43.16 -53.06
C ARG A 95 0.26 42.77 -52.03
N VAL A 96 1.48 43.23 -52.24
CA VAL A 96 2.63 42.95 -51.38
C VAL A 96 2.92 44.15 -50.47
N SER A 97 3.63 43.93 -49.37
CA SER A 97 4.17 45.01 -48.54
C SER A 97 4.95 46.02 -49.40
N GLY A 98 4.52 47.29 -49.34
CA GLY A 98 4.98 48.36 -50.23
C GLY A 98 3.98 48.76 -51.33
N GLY A 99 2.77 48.18 -51.36
CA GLY A 99 1.65 48.63 -52.20
C GLY A 99 1.71 48.17 -53.66
N THR A 100 2.74 47.41 -54.04
CA THR A 100 2.87 46.86 -55.40
C THR A 100 1.86 45.74 -55.62
N GLU A 101 1.10 45.82 -56.72
CA GLU A 101 0.13 44.82 -57.14
C GLU A 101 0.64 43.98 -58.31
N GLY A 102 0.18 42.74 -58.38
CA GLY A 102 0.44 41.87 -59.52
C GLY A 102 -0.28 40.53 -59.40
N TRP A 103 -0.11 39.68 -60.40
CA TRP A 103 -0.73 38.37 -60.50
C TRP A 103 0.28 37.27 -60.16
N VAL A 104 -0.14 36.33 -59.30
CA VAL A 104 0.64 35.17 -58.85
C VAL A 104 -0.18 33.91 -59.12
N LEU A 105 0.48 32.79 -59.42
CA LEU A 105 -0.19 31.50 -59.59
C LEU A 105 -0.84 31.06 -58.27
N THR A 106 -2.14 30.78 -58.30
CA THR A 106 -2.94 30.45 -57.10
C THR A 106 -2.39 29.23 -56.35
N ARG A 107 -1.82 28.25 -57.07
CA ARG A 107 -1.23 27.02 -56.48
C ARG A 107 -0.12 27.27 -55.46
N PHE A 108 0.51 28.44 -55.49
CA PHE A 108 1.60 28.80 -54.57
C PHE A 108 1.11 29.64 -53.39
N LEU A 109 -0.16 30.01 -53.37
CA LEU A 109 -0.79 30.74 -52.26
C LEU A 109 -1.43 29.73 -51.31
N VAL A 110 -1.06 29.82 -50.04
CA VAL A 110 -1.62 29.03 -48.95
C VAL A 110 -2.21 29.96 -47.91
N SER A 111 -3.28 29.54 -47.25
CA SER A 111 -3.96 30.32 -46.22
C SER A 111 -3.26 30.32 -44.87
N GLN A 112 -2.21 29.52 -44.72
CA GLN A 112 -1.50 29.30 -43.44
C GLN A 112 -0.05 29.76 -43.59
N PRO A 113 0.59 30.27 -42.52
CA PRO A 113 2.02 30.57 -42.54
C PRO A 113 2.84 29.33 -42.90
N VAL A 114 3.97 29.54 -43.58
CA VAL A 114 4.85 28.45 -44.03
C VAL A 114 5.42 27.67 -42.85
N ALA A 115 5.77 26.40 -43.10
CA ALA A 115 6.23 25.48 -42.07
C ALA A 115 7.41 26.04 -41.25
N ARG A 116 8.36 26.72 -41.90
CA ARG A 116 9.50 27.36 -41.24
C ARG A 116 9.10 28.35 -40.14
N ASP A 117 8.06 29.16 -40.38
CA ASP A 117 7.62 30.18 -39.43
C ASP A 117 6.80 29.56 -38.28
N ARG A 118 6.13 28.43 -38.54
CA ARG A 118 5.35 27.70 -37.53
C ARG A 118 6.20 26.74 -36.69
N LEU A 119 7.34 26.29 -37.21
CA LEU A 119 8.19 25.28 -36.56
C LEU A 119 8.58 25.67 -35.12
N PRO A 120 8.99 26.93 -34.82
CA PRO A 120 9.29 27.32 -33.44
C PRO A 120 8.06 27.25 -32.53
N GLN A 121 6.90 27.67 -33.04
CA GLN A 121 5.64 27.65 -32.28
C GLN A 121 5.18 26.22 -31.98
N VAL A 122 5.22 25.33 -32.98
CA VAL A 122 4.85 23.92 -32.83
C VAL A 122 5.86 23.20 -31.91
N GLN A 123 7.15 23.50 -32.03
CA GLN A 123 8.15 22.93 -31.14
C GLN A 123 7.94 23.35 -29.69
N GLN A 124 7.58 24.63 -29.47
CA GLN A 124 7.21 25.13 -28.15
C GLN A 124 5.94 24.45 -27.63
N GLU A 125 4.90 24.34 -28.46
CA GLU A 125 3.65 23.65 -28.12
C GLU A 125 3.91 22.20 -27.72
N VAL A 126 4.73 21.46 -28.48
CA VAL A 126 5.12 20.08 -28.15
C VAL A 126 5.88 20.01 -26.83
N SER A 127 6.77 20.97 -26.53
CA SER A 127 7.44 21.05 -25.21
C SER A 127 6.40 21.23 -24.10
N THR A 128 5.51 22.22 -24.24
CA THR A 128 4.50 22.51 -23.21
C THR A 128 3.53 21.35 -23.01
N LEU A 129 3.09 20.69 -24.08
CA LEU A 129 2.21 19.53 -24.00
C LEU A 129 2.91 18.34 -23.34
N ARG A 130 4.22 18.15 -23.60
CA ARG A 130 5.00 17.10 -22.92
C ARG A 130 5.15 17.39 -21.43
N GLU A 131 5.40 18.64 -21.05
CA GLU A 131 5.47 19.07 -19.66
C GLU A 131 4.13 18.87 -18.95
N GLN A 132 3.03 19.27 -19.59
CA GLN A 132 1.67 19.05 -19.07
C GLN A 132 1.35 17.56 -18.92
N LEU A 133 1.70 16.73 -19.90
CA LEU A 133 1.49 15.27 -19.81
C LEU A 133 2.31 14.64 -18.67
N ALA A 134 3.54 15.09 -18.46
CA ALA A 134 4.35 14.64 -17.33
C ALA A 134 3.70 15.02 -16.00
N ALA A 135 3.32 16.30 -15.84
CA ALA A 135 2.64 16.77 -14.63
C ALA A 135 1.31 16.05 -14.39
N LEU A 136 0.51 15.81 -15.43
CA LEU A 136 -0.77 15.10 -15.33
C LEU A 136 -0.55 13.64 -14.91
N ARG A 137 0.49 12.99 -15.44
CA ARG A 137 0.87 11.63 -15.06
C ARG A 137 1.30 11.56 -13.59
N ASP A 138 2.07 12.53 -13.13
CA ASP A 138 2.51 12.60 -11.73
C ASP A 138 1.32 12.80 -10.79
N THR A 139 0.40 13.72 -11.11
CA THR A 139 -0.83 13.91 -10.32
C THR A 139 -1.73 12.68 -10.30
N ALA A 140 -1.88 11.98 -11.43
CA ALA A 140 -2.64 10.74 -11.50
C ALA A 140 -2.00 9.63 -10.66
N SER A 141 -0.66 9.53 -10.67
CA SER A 141 0.06 8.57 -9.83
C SER A 141 -0.07 8.91 -8.34
N ALA A 142 0.01 10.19 -7.98
CA ALA A 142 -0.16 10.64 -6.60
C ALA A 142 -1.59 10.36 -6.09
N ALA A 143 -2.60 10.72 -6.88
CA ALA A 143 -4.01 10.48 -6.55
C ALA A 143 -4.33 8.98 -6.44
N ALA A 144 -3.72 8.14 -7.28
CA ALA A 144 -3.85 6.69 -7.17
C ALA A 144 -3.25 6.15 -5.87
N GLY A 145 -2.09 6.68 -5.45
CA GLY A 145 -1.46 6.36 -4.16
C GLY A 145 -2.33 6.77 -2.98
N GLU A 146 -2.76 8.03 -2.95
CA GLU A 146 -3.64 8.57 -1.90
C GLU A 146 -4.95 7.78 -1.78
N ASN A 147 -5.58 7.42 -2.90
CA ASN A 147 -6.80 6.62 -2.89
C ASN A 147 -6.55 5.20 -2.33
N SER A 148 -5.38 4.61 -2.61
CA SER A 148 -5.01 3.31 -2.04
C SER A 148 -4.79 3.39 -0.52
N ASP A 149 -4.18 4.47 -0.04
CA ASP A 149 -3.96 4.72 1.39
C ASP A 149 -5.30 4.96 2.12
N LEU A 150 -6.19 5.78 1.55
CA LEU A 150 -7.53 6.02 2.08
C LEU A 150 -8.39 4.74 2.13
N ILE A 151 -8.24 3.86 1.15
CA ILE A 151 -8.89 2.54 1.16
C ILE A 151 -8.38 1.69 2.33
N ALA A 152 -7.06 1.65 2.53
CA ALA A 152 -6.46 0.90 3.63
C ALA A 152 -6.88 1.46 5.01
N GLU A 153 -6.88 2.79 5.16
CA GLU A 153 -7.32 3.47 6.38
C GLU A 153 -8.80 3.22 6.67
N ARG A 154 -9.68 3.31 5.67
CA ARG A 154 -11.10 2.98 5.80
C ARG A 154 -11.30 1.53 6.26
N ASP A 155 -10.57 0.59 5.69
CA ASP A 155 -10.70 -0.82 6.03
C ASP A 155 -10.19 -1.12 7.45
N GLN A 156 -9.14 -0.43 7.88
CA GLN A 156 -8.67 -0.46 9.27
C GLN A 156 -9.73 0.10 10.23
N PHE A 157 -10.27 1.29 9.97
CA PHE A 157 -11.32 1.87 10.82
C PHE A 157 -12.56 0.98 10.89
N ARG A 158 -12.93 0.34 9.79
CA ARG A 158 -14.03 -0.62 9.77
C ARG A 158 -13.74 -1.82 10.68
N SER A 159 -12.54 -2.39 10.61
CA SER A 159 -12.13 -3.51 11.47
C SER A 159 -12.14 -3.11 12.96
N ASP A 160 -11.64 -1.92 13.28
CA ASP A 160 -11.60 -1.40 14.64
C ASP A 160 -12.99 -1.10 15.18
N TYR A 161 -13.89 -0.58 14.33
CA TYR A 161 -15.31 -0.40 14.67
C TYR A 161 -15.97 -1.74 14.98
N GLU A 162 -15.79 -2.75 14.13
CA GLU A 162 -16.33 -4.08 14.36
C GLU A 162 -15.75 -4.74 15.62
N ARG A 163 -14.46 -4.54 15.92
CA ARG A 163 -13.83 -5.02 17.16
C ARG A 163 -14.44 -4.35 18.38
N THR A 164 -14.52 -3.02 18.38
CA THR A 164 -15.09 -2.23 19.48
C THR A 164 -16.55 -2.58 19.71
N ALA A 165 -17.33 -2.78 18.64
CA ALA A 165 -18.72 -3.21 18.74
C ALA A 165 -18.86 -4.59 19.41
N ARG A 166 -17.97 -5.54 19.07
CA ARG A 166 -17.94 -6.86 19.73
C ARG A 166 -17.56 -6.76 21.21
N GLU A 167 -16.55 -5.96 21.55
CA GLU A 167 -16.12 -5.75 22.93
C GLU A 167 -17.23 -5.11 23.78
N LEU A 168 -17.97 -4.14 23.23
CA LEU A 168 -19.11 -3.53 23.90
C LEU A 168 -20.21 -4.55 24.19
N GLU A 169 -20.51 -5.42 23.23
CA GLU A 169 -21.51 -6.46 23.40
C GLU A 169 -21.06 -7.51 24.43
N GLU A 170 -19.80 -7.93 24.38
CA GLU A 170 -19.23 -8.84 25.37
C GLU A 170 -19.30 -8.24 26.79
N LEU A 171 -18.97 -6.95 26.93
CA LEU A 171 -19.05 -6.25 28.21
C LEU A 171 -20.48 -6.15 28.72
N ARG A 172 -21.47 -5.90 27.84
CA ARG A 172 -22.90 -5.92 28.19
C ARG A 172 -23.34 -7.29 28.69
N VAL A 173 -22.95 -8.37 28.00
CA VAL A 173 -23.27 -9.74 28.43
C VAL A 173 -22.61 -10.05 29.78
N LYS A 174 -21.33 -9.71 29.96
CA LYS A 174 -20.62 -9.89 31.24
C LYS A 174 -21.28 -9.10 32.37
N ALA A 175 -21.67 -7.85 32.14
CA ALA A 175 -22.37 -7.02 33.12
C ALA A 175 -23.73 -7.60 33.52
N SER A 176 -24.48 -8.15 32.55
CA SER A 176 -25.74 -8.88 32.82
C SER A 176 -25.51 -10.10 33.71
N ASN A 177 -24.45 -10.88 33.46
CA ASN A 177 -24.10 -12.04 34.29
C ASN A 177 -23.71 -11.63 35.72
N VAL A 178 -23.06 -10.47 35.92
CA VAL A 178 -22.73 -9.98 37.28
C VAL A 178 -24.00 -9.77 38.12
N LEU A 179 -25.07 -9.23 37.53
CA LEU A 179 -26.36 -9.07 38.24
C LEU A 179 -26.94 -10.43 38.66
N GLN A 180 -26.81 -11.46 37.81
CA GLN A 180 -27.25 -12.81 38.16
C GLN A 180 -26.42 -13.42 39.29
N VAL A 181 -25.09 -13.21 39.27
CA VAL A 181 -24.19 -13.66 40.34
C VAL A 181 -24.52 -12.97 41.67
N ASP A 182 -24.82 -11.67 41.65
CA ASP A 182 -25.25 -10.93 42.85
C ASP A 182 -26.54 -11.54 43.45
N GLN A 183 -27.54 -11.81 42.60
CA GLN A 183 -28.77 -12.49 43.03
C GLN A 183 -28.49 -13.89 43.59
N GLN A 184 -27.54 -14.64 43.01
CA GLN A 184 -27.12 -15.94 43.53
C GLN A 184 -26.44 -15.82 44.89
N ASN A 185 -25.56 -14.84 45.08
CA ASN A 185 -24.90 -14.58 46.36
C ASN A 185 -25.91 -14.23 47.45
N GLN A 186 -26.89 -13.37 47.16
CA GLN A 186 -27.95 -13.04 48.12
C GLN A 186 -28.77 -14.28 48.51
N ARG A 187 -29.12 -15.13 47.54
CA ARG A 187 -29.81 -16.41 47.81
C ARG A 187 -28.96 -17.37 48.63
N LEU A 188 -27.67 -17.47 48.34
CA LEU A 188 -26.74 -18.32 49.09
C LEU A 188 -26.60 -17.84 50.54
N ASN A 189 -26.42 -16.54 50.75
CA ASN A 189 -26.38 -15.95 52.09
C ASN A 189 -27.68 -16.23 52.86
N THR A 190 -28.84 -16.03 52.23
CA THR A 190 -30.14 -16.36 52.84
C THR A 190 -30.23 -17.84 53.22
N ARG A 191 -29.71 -18.74 52.37
CA ARG A 191 -29.66 -20.18 52.68
C ARG A 191 -28.74 -20.48 53.84
N VAL A 192 -27.56 -19.88 53.90
CA VAL A 192 -26.62 -19.99 55.01
C VAL A 192 -27.31 -19.57 56.32
N ASP A 193 -27.98 -18.42 56.32
CA ASP A 193 -28.72 -17.93 57.50
C ASP A 193 -29.84 -18.89 57.93
N SER A 194 -30.59 -19.43 56.95
CA SER A 194 -31.65 -20.40 57.23
C SER A 194 -31.13 -21.72 57.79
N LEU A 195 -30.02 -22.23 57.24
CA LEU A 195 -29.39 -23.46 57.69
C LEU A 195 -28.77 -23.28 59.07
N GLN A 196 -28.15 -22.13 59.35
CA GLN A 196 -27.64 -21.80 60.68
C GLN A 196 -28.78 -21.75 61.69
N SER A 197 -29.89 -21.09 61.35
CA SER A 197 -31.09 -21.05 62.19
C SER A 197 -31.66 -22.46 62.45
N GLU A 198 -31.61 -23.35 61.46
CA GLU A 198 -32.04 -24.74 61.60
C GLU A 198 -31.09 -25.56 62.48
N VAL A 199 -29.77 -25.38 62.33
CA VAL A 199 -28.77 -25.98 63.21
C VAL A 199 -28.96 -25.53 64.65
N ASP A 200 -29.14 -24.22 64.88
CA ASP A 200 -29.38 -23.67 66.21
C ASP A 200 -30.66 -24.24 66.82
N ARG A 201 -31.75 -24.31 66.03
CA ARG A 201 -33.02 -24.91 66.46
C ARG A 201 -32.86 -26.38 66.84
N LEU A 202 -32.21 -27.18 66.00
CA LEU A 202 -31.99 -28.60 66.25
C LEU A 202 -31.08 -28.81 67.47
N SER A 203 -30.09 -27.95 67.68
CA SER A 203 -29.25 -27.99 68.89
C SER A 203 -30.07 -27.70 70.14
N MET A 204 -30.90 -26.65 70.12
CA MET A 204 -31.80 -26.33 71.24
C MET A 204 -32.80 -27.46 71.51
N GLU A 205 -33.37 -28.06 70.47
CA GLU A 205 -34.29 -29.20 70.59
C GLU A 205 -33.59 -30.43 71.15
N ASN A 206 -32.34 -30.69 70.74
CA ASN A 206 -31.51 -31.75 71.28
C ASN A 206 -31.15 -31.50 72.76
N ASP A 207 -30.79 -30.27 73.12
CA ASP A 207 -30.47 -29.88 74.51
C ASP A 207 -31.71 -30.00 75.42
N ASP A 208 -32.89 -29.62 74.95
CA ASP A 208 -34.16 -29.81 75.66
C ASP A 208 -34.51 -31.30 75.82
N LEU A 209 -34.40 -32.10 74.74
CA LEU A 209 -34.60 -33.55 74.82
C LEU A 209 -33.61 -34.22 75.78
N SER A 210 -32.34 -33.81 75.75
CA SER A 210 -31.29 -34.31 76.63
C SER A 210 -31.61 -33.97 78.09
N SER A 211 -31.97 -32.73 78.37
CA SER A 211 -32.35 -32.26 79.71
C SER A 211 -33.55 -33.04 80.27
N LYS A 212 -34.58 -33.28 79.45
CA LYS A 212 -35.73 -34.13 79.82
C LYS A 212 -35.30 -35.56 80.15
N ARG A 213 -34.38 -36.16 79.38
CA ARG A 213 -33.83 -37.49 79.67
C ARG A 213 -32.98 -37.52 80.95
N THR A 214 -32.17 -36.49 81.21
CA THR A 214 -31.34 -36.44 82.44
C THR A 214 -32.22 -36.39 83.69
N LEU A 215 -33.33 -35.65 83.67
CA LEU A 215 -34.27 -35.60 84.78
C LEU A 215 -34.96 -36.95 85.01
N GLU A 216 -35.34 -37.68 83.97
CA GLU A 216 -35.93 -39.03 84.10
C GLU A 216 -34.95 -40.02 84.78
N TRP A 217 -33.70 -40.08 84.32
CA TRP A 217 -32.68 -40.95 84.94
C TRP A 217 -32.31 -40.51 86.36
N PHE A 218 -32.34 -39.21 86.65
CA PHE A 218 -32.13 -38.69 88.01
C PHE A 218 -33.27 -39.10 88.94
N VAL A 219 -34.53 -39.02 88.51
CA VAL A 219 -35.69 -39.47 89.30
C VAL A 219 -35.61 -40.97 89.57
N VAL A 220 -35.22 -41.78 88.58
CA VAL A 220 -34.99 -43.21 88.76
C VAL A 220 -33.86 -43.46 89.77
N GLY A 221 -32.73 -42.76 89.65
CA GLY A 221 -31.61 -42.84 90.60
C GLY A 221 -31.98 -42.43 92.03
N ALA A 222 -32.72 -41.33 92.19
CA ALA A 222 -33.22 -40.86 93.48
C ALA A 222 -34.22 -41.84 94.12
N SER A 223 -35.09 -42.44 93.31
CA SER A 223 -36.05 -43.46 93.76
C SER A 223 -35.33 -44.70 94.31
N VAL A 224 -34.29 -45.18 93.61
CA VAL A 224 -33.47 -46.32 94.07
C VAL A 224 -32.74 -45.99 95.37
N LEU A 225 -32.15 -44.79 95.48
CA LEU A 225 -31.47 -44.32 96.69
C LEU A 225 -32.43 -44.23 97.88
N PHE A 226 -33.63 -43.67 97.69
CA PHE A 226 -34.65 -43.55 98.72
C PHE A 226 -35.08 -44.92 99.26
N VAL A 227 -35.37 -45.88 98.36
CA VAL A 227 -35.71 -47.26 98.73
C VAL A 227 -34.55 -47.94 99.47
N GLY A 228 -33.30 -47.75 99.00
CA GLY A 228 -32.10 -48.29 99.63
C GLY A 228 -31.89 -47.76 101.06
N VAL A 229 -32.08 -46.46 101.28
CA VAL A 229 -32.01 -45.83 102.60
C VAL A 229 -33.14 -46.33 103.51
N LEU A 230 -34.38 -46.42 102.99
CA LEU A 230 -35.53 -46.91 103.76
C LEU A 230 -35.29 -48.34 104.26
N LEU A 231 -34.82 -49.22 103.37
CA LEU A 231 -34.47 -50.60 103.71
C LEU A 231 -33.28 -50.67 104.67
N GLY A 232 -32.22 -49.89 104.42
CA GLY A 232 -31.03 -49.83 105.28
C GLY A 232 -31.33 -49.37 106.71
N LEU A 233 -32.39 -48.57 106.91
CA LEU A 233 -32.82 -48.08 108.23
C LEU A 233 -33.82 -49.04 108.91
N ILE A 234 -34.62 -49.78 108.14
CA ILE A 234 -35.59 -50.78 108.64
C ILE A 234 -34.92 -52.11 109.03
N LEU A 235 -33.97 -52.61 108.24
CA LEU A 235 -33.27 -53.87 108.47
C LEU A 235 -32.55 -54.00 109.84
N PRO A 236 -31.85 -52.98 110.39
CA PRO A 236 -31.18 -53.10 111.67
C PRO A 236 -32.13 -53.21 112.88
N ARG A 237 -33.44 -52.94 112.70
CA ARG A 237 -34.43 -53.05 113.78
C ARG A 237 -35.07 -54.43 113.91
N LEU A 238 -34.85 -55.33 112.95
CA LEU A 238 -35.28 -56.73 112.99
C LEU A 238 -34.17 -57.61 113.57
N ARG A 239 -33.76 -57.32 114.82
CA ARG A 239 -32.85 -58.21 115.56
C ARG A 239 -33.64 -59.40 116.12
N MET A 240 -33.78 -60.46 115.32
CA MET A 240 -34.35 -61.73 115.77
C MET A 240 -33.47 -62.37 116.86
N ARG A 241 -34.02 -62.47 118.06
CA ARG A 241 -33.44 -63.12 119.24
C ARG A 241 -33.45 -64.65 119.06
N ARG A 242 -32.29 -65.29 118.99
CA ARG A 242 -32.15 -66.73 119.26
C ARG A 242 -32.13 -67.00 120.76
N ARG A 243 -32.85 -68.03 121.21
CA ARG A 243 -32.63 -68.91 122.40
C ARG A 243 -33.65 -70.05 122.25
N SER A 244 -33.26 -71.28 121.89
CA SER A 244 -32.65 -72.35 122.70
C SER A 244 -33.50 -72.74 123.93
N GLY A 245 -33.99 -73.98 123.93
CA GLY A 245 -34.57 -74.64 125.10
C GLY A 245 -35.24 -75.97 124.73
N TRP A 246 -34.56 -77.07 125.05
CA TRP A 246 -34.94 -78.47 124.90
C TRP A 246 -35.97 -78.96 125.94
N GLY A 247 -36.59 -80.11 125.66
CA GLY A 247 -37.29 -81.02 126.60
C GLY A 247 -38.79 -80.78 126.78
N ASP A 248 -39.67 -81.76 126.95
CA ASP A 248 -39.61 -83.23 126.89
C ASP A 248 -41.09 -83.72 126.92
N LEU A 249 -41.36 -84.85 126.24
CA LEU A 249 -42.32 -85.94 126.55
C LEU A 249 -42.76 -86.69 125.28
#